data_AF-A0A455QKY4-F1
#
_entry.id   AF-A0A455QKY4-F1
#
_cell.length_a   1.000
_cell.length_b   1.000
_cell.length_c   1.000
_cell.angle_alpha   90.00
_cell.angle_beta   90.00
_cell.angle_gamma   90.00
#
_symmetry.space_group_name_H-M   'P 1'
#
loop_
_entity.id
_entity.type
_entity.pdbx_description
1 polymer ?
#
loop_
_entity_poly.entity_id
_entity_poly.type
_entity_poly.pdbx_seq_one_letter_code
_entity_poly.pdbx_strand_id
1 'polypeptide(L)'
;MPRGWGTGGIQVTAAILGKQDVLKVIDQGADDTTNAVSIRSFFARTAGVETTTQTRRASIIQTRHRIPEAALTEHQIIVFQVPIPEPLRFLEPREAETRAMHALEEYGVMHVKL
;
A
#
# COMPACT_ATOMS: atom_id res chain seq x y z
N MET A 1 -14.55 -4.38 -1.99
CA MET A 1 -13.64 -5.47 -1.59
C MET A 1 -13.78 -5.72 -0.09
N PRO A 2 -13.63 -6.96 0.40
CA PRO A 2 -13.71 -7.26 1.83
C PRO A 2 -12.56 -6.61 2.62
N ARG A 3 -12.75 -6.42 3.94
CA ARG A 3 -11.64 -6.05 4.83
C ARG A 3 -10.51 -7.09 4.72
N GLY A 4 -9.25 -6.63 4.75
CA GLY A 4 -8.07 -7.49 4.53
C GLY A 4 -7.64 -7.63 3.06
N TRP A 5 -8.47 -7.22 2.09
CA TRP A 5 -8.15 -7.22 0.66
C TRP A 5 -7.69 -5.86 0.16
N GLY A 6 -6.90 -5.15 0.99
CA GLY A 6 -6.27 -3.90 0.57
C GLY A 6 -7.18 -2.66 0.56
N THR A 7 -8.30 -2.67 1.28
CA THR A 7 -9.26 -1.55 1.33
C THR A 7 -8.65 -0.21 1.74
N GLY A 8 -7.65 -0.21 2.63
CA GLY A 8 -6.92 1.01 3.01
C GLY A 8 -6.16 1.60 1.82
N GLY A 9 -5.41 0.79 1.08
CA GLY A 9 -4.71 1.22 -0.13
C GLY A 9 -5.69 1.72 -1.20
N ILE A 10 -6.84 1.07 -1.37
CA ILE A 10 -7.88 1.53 -2.30
C ILE A 10 -8.42 2.91 -1.91
N GLN A 11 -8.67 3.16 -0.62
CA GLN A 11 -9.16 4.46 -0.15
C GLN A 11 -8.13 5.56 -0.35
N VAL A 12 -6.85 5.29 -0.02
CA VAL A 12 -5.76 6.25 -0.25
C VAL A 12 -5.64 6.57 -1.74
N THR A 13 -5.53 5.55 -2.59
CA THR A 13 -5.47 5.74 -4.05
C THR A 13 -6.66 6.54 -4.55
N ALA A 14 -7.89 6.21 -4.14
CA ALA A 14 -9.09 6.95 -4.56
C ALA A 14 -9.08 8.42 -4.13
N ALA A 15 -8.45 8.75 -3.01
CA ALA A 15 -8.37 10.12 -2.51
C ALA A 15 -7.33 10.99 -3.24
N ILE A 16 -6.30 10.37 -3.84
CA ILE A 16 -5.20 11.08 -4.50
C ILE A 16 -5.23 10.97 -6.04
N LEU A 17 -6.01 10.04 -6.59
CA LEU A 17 -6.07 9.78 -8.03
C LEU A 17 -6.75 10.93 -8.79
N GLY A 18 -6.02 11.51 -9.73
CA GLY A 18 -6.50 12.49 -10.71
C GLY A 18 -6.82 11.87 -12.07
N LYS A 19 -7.49 12.65 -12.93
CA LYS A 19 -7.93 12.20 -14.27
C LYS A 19 -6.78 11.93 -15.25
N GLN A 20 -5.62 12.55 -15.03
CA GLN A 20 -4.44 12.43 -15.88
C GLN A 20 -3.43 11.41 -15.35
N ASP A 21 -3.72 10.78 -14.21
CA ASP A 21 -2.82 9.79 -13.65
C ASP A 21 -2.78 8.52 -14.49
N VAL A 22 -1.68 7.80 -14.36
CA VAL A 22 -1.50 6.46 -14.92
C VAL A 22 -1.29 5.52 -13.75
N LEU A 23 -2.27 4.64 -13.53
CA LEU A 23 -2.28 3.73 -12.39
C LEU A 23 -1.61 2.40 -12.72
N LYS A 24 -0.61 2.01 -11.91
CA LYS A 24 -0.11 0.64 -11.83
C LYS A 24 -0.58 0.00 -10.52
N VAL A 25 -0.99 -1.27 -10.60
CA VAL A 25 -1.37 -2.04 -9.41
C VAL A 25 -0.66 -3.38 -9.44
N ILE A 26 0.04 -3.70 -8.35
CA ILE A 26 0.77 -4.97 -8.18
C ILE A 26 0.44 -5.63 -6.84
N ASP A 27 0.44 -6.96 -6.82
CA ASP A 27 0.41 -7.78 -5.60
C ASP A 27 1.50 -8.83 -5.74
N GLN A 28 2.31 -9.03 -4.69
CA GLN A 28 3.52 -9.88 -4.74
C GLN A 28 4.51 -9.48 -5.86
N GLY A 29 4.43 -8.24 -6.34
CA GLY A 29 5.27 -7.73 -7.44
C GLY A 29 4.70 -7.96 -8.84
N ALA A 30 3.55 -8.62 -8.97
CA ALA A 30 2.95 -8.97 -10.24
C ALA A 30 1.62 -8.23 -10.49
N ASP A 31 1.44 -7.78 -11.74
CA ASP A 31 0.26 -7.04 -12.19
C ASP A 31 -0.97 -7.92 -12.45
N ASP A 32 -0.79 -9.22 -12.62
CA ASP A 32 -1.78 -10.20 -13.08
C ASP A 32 -2.37 -11.08 -11.97
N THR A 33 -1.95 -10.88 -10.72
CA THR A 33 -2.60 -11.53 -9.58
C THR A 33 -4.07 -11.13 -9.47
N THR A 34 -4.90 -12.02 -8.93
CA THR A 34 -6.35 -11.81 -8.79
C THR A 34 -6.69 -10.48 -8.11
N ASN A 35 -5.97 -10.14 -7.04
CA ASN A 35 -6.18 -8.91 -6.29
C ASN A 35 -5.76 -7.66 -7.10
N ALA A 36 -4.58 -7.70 -7.73
CA ALA A 36 -4.10 -6.58 -8.55
C ALA A 36 -5.01 -6.31 -9.76
N VAL A 37 -5.44 -7.37 -10.45
CA VAL A 37 -6.39 -7.29 -11.58
C VAL A 37 -7.71 -6.71 -11.10
N SER A 38 -8.24 -7.17 -9.97
CA SER A 38 -9.52 -6.71 -9.43
C SER A 38 -9.49 -5.22 -9.10
N ILE A 39 -8.44 -4.75 -8.42
CA ILE A 39 -8.29 -3.35 -8.02
C ILE A 39 -8.05 -2.45 -9.24
N ARG A 40 -7.17 -2.85 -10.16
CA ARG A 40 -6.93 -2.09 -11.39
C ARG A 40 -8.20 -1.95 -12.21
N SER A 41 -8.94 -3.05 -12.39
CA SER A 41 -10.22 -3.05 -13.12
C SER A 41 -11.28 -2.20 -12.42
N PHE A 42 -11.30 -2.18 -11.09
CA PHE A 42 -12.17 -1.31 -10.32
C PHE A 42 -11.92 0.16 -10.67
N PHE A 43 -10.68 0.64 -10.57
CA PHE A 43 -10.33 2.03 -10.88
C PHE A 43 -10.50 2.38 -12.37
N ALA A 44 -10.11 1.48 -13.27
CA ALA A 44 -10.34 1.68 -14.71
C ALA A 44 -11.84 1.89 -15.00
N ARG A 45 -12.72 1.14 -14.34
CA ARG A 45 -14.17 1.25 -14.53
C ARG A 45 -14.80 2.45 -13.82
N THR A 46 -14.35 2.79 -12.62
CA THR A 46 -15.01 3.83 -11.80
C THR A 46 -14.43 5.22 -12.00
N ALA A 47 -13.14 5.32 -12.32
CA ALA A 47 -12.43 6.59 -12.51
C ALA A 47 -12.04 6.85 -13.98
N GLY A 48 -12.07 5.83 -14.86
CA GLY A 48 -11.69 6.00 -16.27
C GLY A 48 -10.21 6.33 -16.47
N VAL A 49 -9.36 5.99 -15.49
CA VAL A 49 -7.93 6.31 -15.49
C VAL A 49 -7.14 5.40 -16.45
N GLU A 50 -6.07 5.92 -17.05
CA GLU A 50 -5.12 5.07 -17.79
C GLU A 50 -4.45 4.09 -16.81
N THR A 51 -4.19 2.87 -17.27
CA THR A 51 -3.48 1.87 -16.46
C THR A 51 -2.26 1.34 -17.20
N THR A 52 -1.24 0.94 -16.45
CA THR A 52 0.01 0.41 -17.01
C THR A 52 0.57 -0.74 -16.19
N THR A 53 1.35 -1.60 -16.85
CA THR A 53 2.19 -2.61 -16.19
C THR A 53 3.65 -2.15 -16.07
N GLN A 54 4.01 -1.00 -16.65
CA GLN A 54 5.38 -0.50 -16.65
C GLN A 54 5.59 0.49 -15.49
N THR A 55 6.48 0.17 -14.55
CA THR A 55 6.77 1.03 -13.40
C THR A 55 7.11 2.47 -13.81
N ARG A 56 7.95 2.66 -14.86
CA ARG A 56 8.39 3.99 -15.30
C ARG A 56 7.28 4.86 -15.91
N ARG A 57 6.14 4.27 -16.28
CA ARG A 57 4.99 5.00 -16.86
C ARG A 57 3.92 5.35 -15.85
N ALA A 58 3.95 4.76 -14.66
CA ALA A 58 2.95 5.00 -13.64
C ALA A 58 3.20 6.35 -12.96
N SER A 59 2.14 7.12 -12.68
CA SER A 59 2.21 8.22 -11.72
C SER A 59 1.86 7.73 -10.31
N ILE A 60 0.97 6.74 -10.20
CA ILE A 60 0.59 6.11 -8.93
C ILE A 60 0.78 4.60 -9.03
N ILE A 61 1.44 4.02 -8.03
CA ILE A 61 1.69 2.59 -7.90
C ILE A 61 1.04 2.11 -6.60
N GLN A 62 -0.07 1.39 -6.71
CA GLN A 62 -0.65 0.70 -5.56
C GLN A 62 -0.05 -0.71 -5.46
N THR A 63 0.53 -1.03 -4.31
CA THR A 63 1.28 -2.29 -4.12
C THR A 63 0.87 -3.05 -2.86
N ARG A 64 0.96 -4.37 -2.94
CA ARG A 64 0.97 -5.27 -1.80
C ARG A 64 2.26 -6.09 -1.76
N HIS A 65 3.02 -5.93 -0.67
CA HIS A 65 4.23 -6.68 -0.30
C HIS A 65 5.50 -6.45 -1.14
N ARG A 66 5.51 -5.57 -2.16
CA ARG A 66 6.71 -5.32 -2.97
C ARG A 66 6.93 -3.84 -3.29
N ILE A 67 8.19 -3.45 -3.33
CA ILE A 67 8.65 -2.23 -4.00
C ILE A 67 9.16 -2.66 -5.38
N PRO A 68 8.84 -1.97 -6.48
CA PRO A 68 9.41 -2.29 -7.79
C PRO A 68 10.95 -2.17 -7.80
N GLU A 69 11.63 -3.05 -8.54
CA GLU A 69 13.10 -2.97 -8.72
C GLU A 69 13.52 -1.78 -9.57
N ALA A 70 12.66 -1.37 -10.51
CA ALA A 70 12.89 -0.15 -11.28
C ALA A 70 12.82 1.06 -10.35
N ALA A 71 13.89 1.85 -10.31
CA ALA A 71 13.98 3.04 -9.49
C ALA A 71 12.77 3.97 -9.69
N LEU A 72 12.22 4.43 -8.58
CA LEU A 72 11.12 5.39 -8.56
C LEU A 72 11.65 6.81 -8.80
N THR A 73 10.77 7.70 -9.24
CA THR A 73 11.08 9.12 -9.45
C THR A 73 10.24 10.00 -8.53
N GLU A 74 10.63 11.27 -8.39
CA GLU A 74 9.96 12.25 -7.51
C GLU A 74 8.49 12.52 -7.88
N HIS A 75 8.09 12.21 -9.12
CA HIS A 75 6.72 12.41 -9.60
C HIS A 75 5.81 11.19 -9.37
N GLN A 76 6.33 10.13 -8.75
CA GLN A 76 5.58 8.91 -8.51
C GLN A 76 5.15 8.79 -7.05
N ILE A 77 3.91 8.37 -6.83
CA ILE A 77 3.38 8.04 -5.51
C ILE A 77 3.23 6.52 -5.40
N ILE A 78 3.81 5.94 -4.36
CA ILE A 78 3.63 4.52 -4.03
C ILE A 78 2.70 4.37 -2.82
N VAL A 79 1.66 3.55 -2.98
CA VAL A 79 0.62 3.30 -1.97
C VAL A 79 0.72 1.86 -1.49
N PHE A 80 1.10 1.66 -0.23
CA PHE A 80 1.24 0.32 0.36
C PHE A 80 -0.07 -0.18 0.98
N GLN A 81 -0.43 -1.42 0.68
CA GLN A 81 -1.46 -2.15 1.42
C GLN A 81 -0.85 -2.75 2.70
N VAL A 82 -1.29 -2.25 3.85
CA VAL A 82 -0.77 -2.63 5.17
C VAL A 82 -1.83 -3.42 5.95
N PRO A 83 -1.63 -4.72 6.20
CA PRO A 83 -2.59 -5.53 6.96
C PRO A 83 -2.53 -5.25 8.47
N ILE A 84 -1.33 -5.05 9.01
CA ILE A 84 -1.08 -4.72 10.42
C ILE A 84 -0.17 -3.48 10.43
N PRO A 85 -0.69 -2.30 10.80
CA PRO A 85 0.09 -1.05 10.77
C PRO A 85 0.96 -0.85 12.01
N GLU A 86 0.72 -1.62 13.06
CA GLU A 86 1.39 -1.50 14.35
C GLU A 86 2.62 -2.43 14.39
N PRO A 87 3.86 -1.90 14.30
CA PRO A 87 5.07 -2.72 14.30
C PRO A 87 5.27 -3.48 15.63
N LEU A 88 4.77 -2.96 16.75
CA LEU A 88 4.85 -3.60 18.06
C LEU A 88 3.78 -4.67 18.29
N ARG A 89 2.85 -4.88 17.33
CA ARG A 89 1.64 -5.71 17.54
C ARG A 89 1.93 -7.14 17.97
N PHE A 90 3.07 -7.70 17.54
CA PHE A 90 3.49 -9.06 17.90
C PHE A 90 4.31 -9.13 19.20
N LEU A 91 4.58 -8.00 19.85
CA LEU A 91 5.20 -7.88 21.17
C LEU A 91 4.17 -7.51 22.23
N GLU A 92 3.32 -6.54 21.88
CA GLU A 92 2.22 -6.08 22.73
C GLU A 92 0.92 -6.05 21.90
N PRO A 93 -0.04 -6.94 22.17
CA PRO A 93 -1.27 -7.02 21.39
C PRO A 93 -2.27 -5.88 21.66
N ARG A 94 -2.13 -5.12 22.76
CA ARG A 94 -3.06 -4.04 23.13
C ARG A 94 -2.68 -2.72 22.45
N GLU A 95 -3.64 -2.12 21.76
CA GLU A 95 -3.43 -0.84 21.07
C GLU A 95 -3.20 0.33 22.04
N ALA A 96 -3.85 0.33 23.21
CA ALA A 96 -3.63 1.37 24.21
C ALA A 96 -2.17 1.41 24.70
N GLU A 97 -1.56 0.24 24.89
CA GLU A 97 -0.17 0.11 25.31
C GLU A 97 0.78 0.48 24.18
N THR A 98 0.60 -0.05 22.97
CA THR A 98 1.50 0.30 21.84
C THR A 98 1.43 1.79 21.50
N ARG A 99 0.26 2.43 21.66
CA ARG A 99 0.09 3.88 21.53
C ARG A 99 0.91 4.63 22.58
N ALA A 100 0.89 4.22 23.85
CA ALA A 100 1.69 4.84 24.91
C ALA A 100 3.19 4.68 24.65
N MET A 101 3.62 3.47 24.23
CA MET A 101 5.00 3.18 23.88
C MET A 101 5.50 4.06 22.73
N HIS A 102 4.69 4.24 21.67
CA HIS A 102 4.99 5.17 20.58
C HIS A 102 5.10 6.63 21.06
N ALA A 103 4.22 7.06 21.98
CA ALA A 103 4.21 8.42 22.51
C ALA A 103 5.43 8.74 23.40
N LEU A 104 6.01 7.72 24.03
CA LEU A 104 7.16 7.83 24.94
C LEU A 104 8.48 7.31 24.32
N GLU A 105 8.47 6.93 23.03
CA GLU A 105 9.63 6.37 22.33
C GLU A 105 10.18 5.07 22.96
N GLU A 106 9.31 4.25 23.56
CA GLU A 106 9.68 3.02 24.27
C GLU A 106 9.88 1.82 23.32
N TYR A 107 10.89 1.89 22.45
CA TYR A 107 11.19 0.81 21.47
C TYR A 107 12.22 -0.21 21.95
N GLY A 108 12.60 -0.19 23.23
CA GLY A 108 13.55 -1.13 23.82
C GLY A 108 13.16 -2.60 23.61
N VAL A 109 11.87 -2.92 23.69
CA VAL A 109 11.35 -4.29 23.50
C VAL A 109 11.60 -4.85 22.10
N MET A 110 11.75 -3.99 21.08
CA MET A 110 12.09 -4.43 19.72
C MET A 110 13.53 -4.95 19.67
N HIS A 111 14.47 -4.32 20.38
CA HIS A 111 15.87 -4.74 20.41
C HIS A 111 16.08 -6.08 21.11
N VAL A 112 15.24 -6.42 22.09
CA VAL A 112 15.31 -7.70 22.81
C VAL A 112 14.81 -8.88 21.95
N LYS A 113 13.96 -8.60 20.96
CA LYS A 113 13.36 -9.62 20.10
C LYS A 113 14.22 -10.00 18.88
N LEU A 114 15.16 -9.13 18.48
CA LEU A 114 15.93 -9.27 17.23
C LEU A 114 16.83 -10.52 17.22
#